data_AF-A0A378WGJ4-F1
#
_entry.id   AF-A0A378WGJ4-F1
#
_cell.length_a   1.000
_cell.length_b   1.000
_cell.length_c   1.000
_cell.angle_alpha   90.00
_cell.angle_beta   90.00
_cell.angle_gamma   90.00
#
_symmetry.space_group_name_H-M   'P 1'
#
loop_
_entity.id
_entity.type
_entity.pdbx_description
1 polymer ?
#
loop_
_entity_poly.entity_id
_entity_poly.type
_entity_poly.pdbx_seq_one_letter_code
_entity_poly.pdbx_strand_id
1 'polypeptide(L)'
;MFAFGCSWVQSYHGLVWEIGILLLLVGALVVLLAPRIMQRRGIRGEMAHGTLLVTGVSPRPDATGEQFVTITGVITGPTVSEHVVYRRMAVDVNEWPTMGALMPVVYSPGNPDKWAFAPDVPPPV
;
A
#
# COMPACT_ATOMS: atom_id res chain seq x y z
N MET A 1 53.09 41.34 -23.40
CA MET A 1 51.97 41.78 -22.56
C MET A 1 50.76 40.93 -22.95
N PHE A 2 50.41 39.92 -22.14
CA PHE A 2 49.35 38.97 -22.46
C PHE A 2 47.98 39.60 -22.22
N ALA A 3 47.15 39.66 -23.27
CA ALA A 3 45.77 40.10 -23.17
C ALA A 3 44.89 38.94 -22.67
N PHE A 4 44.52 39.00 -21.40
CA PHE A 4 43.36 38.30 -20.85
C PHE A 4 42.08 38.92 -21.43
N GLY A 5 41.13 38.10 -21.87
CA GLY A 5 39.72 38.51 -21.93
C GLY A 5 38.97 38.16 -23.22
N CYS A 6 38.54 36.91 -23.36
CA CYS A 6 37.21 36.55 -23.91
C CYS A 6 36.96 35.02 -23.77
N SER A 7 36.88 34.48 -22.55
CA SER A 7 36.49 33.05 -22.35
C SER A 7 35.16 32.88 -21.62
N TRP A 8 34.57 33.96 -21.09
CA TRP A 8 33.39 33.86 -20.22
C TRP A 8 32.09 33.51 -20.97
N VAL A 9 31.87 34.06 -22.17
CA VAL A 9 30.62 33.86 -22.93
C VAL A 9 30.44 32.43 -23.42
N GLN A 10 31.54 31.76 -23.77
CA GLN A 10 31.52 30.38 -24.26
C GLN A 10 31.25 29.36 -23.13
N SER A 11 31.71 29.66 -21.91
CA SER A 11 31.43 28.87 -20.72
C SER A 11 29.96 28.93 -20.27
N TYR A 12 29.29 30.08 -20.40
CA TYR A 12 27.87 30.20 -20.06
C TYR A 12 26.96 29.41 -21.01
N HIS A 13 27.22 29.47 -22.31
CA HIS A 13 26.41 28.74 -23.29
C HIS A 13 26.53 27.22 -23.13
N GLY A 14 27.74 26.73 -22.83
CA GLY A 14 27.97 25.32 -22.52
C GLY A 14 27.21 24.89 -21.26
N LEU A 15 27.33 25.67 -20.18
CA LEU A 15 26.69 25.38 -18.90
C LEU A 15 25.15 25.46 -18.98
N VAL A 16 24.60 26.44 -19.71
CA VAL A 16 23.15 26.55 -19.94
C VAL A 16 22.64 25.38 -20.77
N TRP A 17 23.36 24.96 -21.82
CA TRP A 17 22.95 23.80 -22.61
C TRP A 17 23.05 22.49 -21.84
N GLU A 18 24.10 22.34 -21.05
CA GLU A 18 24.30 21.17 -20.20
C GLU A 18 23.17 21.04 -19.17
N ILE A 19 22.80 22.13 -18.48
CA ILE A 19 21.66 22.14 -17.55
C ILE A 19 20.35 21.85 -18.30
N GLY A 20 20.15 22.44 -19.48
CA GLY A 20 18.96 22.19 -20.30
C GLY A 20 18.81 20.73 -20.70
N ILE A 21 19.90 20.10 -21.15
CA ILE A 21 19.94 18.67 -21.52
C ILE A 21 19.75 17.80 -20.28
N LEU A 22 20.39 18.14 -19.16
CA LEU A 22 20.25 17.38 -17.91
C LEU A 22 18.82 17.43 -17.39
N LEU A 23 18.17 18.60 -17.40
CA LEU A 23 16.75 18.72 -17.03
C LEU A 23 15.84 17.96 -18.00
N LEU A 24 16.15 17.97 -19.30
CA LEU A 24 15.39 17.20 -20.29
C LEU A 24 15.52 15.69 -20.04
N LEU A 25 16.73 15.19 -19.78
CA LEU A 25 16.97 13.78 -19.49
C LEU A 25 16.31 13.36 -18.18
N VAL A 26 16.44 14.16 -17.12
CA VAL A 26 15.77 13.91 -15.84
C VAL A 26 14.26 13.96 -16.01
N GLY A 27 13.73 14.94 -16.76
CA GLY A 27 12.29 15.05 -17.05
C GLY A 27 11.77 13.85 -17.83
N ALA A 28 12.46 13.43 -18.89
CA ALA A 28 12.11 12.24 -19.66
C ALA A 28 12.15 10.97 -18.80
N LEU A 29 13.17 10.84 -17.95
CA LEU A 29 13.30 9.73 -17.02
C LEU A 29 12.13 9.70 -16.01
N VAL A 30 11.75 10.86 -15.46
CA VAL A 30 10.59 10.99 -14.57
C VAL A 30 9.30 10.60 -15.29
N VAL A 31 9.07 11.06 -16.51
CA VAL A 31 7.86 10.69 -17.30
C VAL A 31 7.77 9.19 -17.54
N LEU A 32 8.90 8.51 -17.78
CA LEU A 32 8.94 7.07 -18.00
C LEU A 32 8.78 6.25 -16.71
N LEU A 33 9.37 6.70 -15.60
CA LEU A 33 9.37 5.96 -14.33
C LEU A 33 8.17 6.27 -13.44
N ALA A 34 7.62 7.50 -13.48
CA ALA A 34 6.54 7.93 -12.61
C ALA A 34 5.32 7.02 -12.71
N PRO A 35 4.76 6.68 -13.91
CA PRO A 35 3.59 5.83 -14.00
C PRO A 35 3.80 4.44 -13.39
N ARG A 36 4.99 3.85 -13.57
CA ARG A 36 5.32 2.53 -13.01
C ARG A 36 5.41 2.53 -11.49
N ILE A 37 5.97 3.60 -10.92
CA ILE A 37 6.05 3.77 -9.46
C ILE A 37 4.67 4.09 -8.88
N MET A 38 3.88 4.90 -9.58
CA MET A 38 2.50 5.27 -9.23
C MET A 38 1.54 4.06 -9.29
N GLN A 39 1.70 3.18 -10.29
CA GLN A 39 0.94 1.93 -10.40
C GLN A 39 1.28 0.97 -9.25
N ARG A 40 2.56 0.81 -8.90
CA ARG A 40 2.98 0.00 -7.75
C ARG A 40 2.53 0.59 -6.41
N ARG A 41 2.44 1.91 -6.32
CA ARG A 41 1.97 2.62 -5.12
C ARG A 41 0.45 2.67 -5.00
N GLY A 42 -0.30 2.11 -5.96
CA GLY A 42 -1.76 2.11 -5.93
C GLY A 42 -2.30 3.53 -5.84
N ILE A 43 -2.04 4.36 -6.86
CA ILE A 43 -2.69 5.67 -7.02
C ILE A 43 -4.15 5.49 -7.45
N ARG A 44 -4.87 4.93 -6.49
CA ARG A 44 -6.27 5.02 -6.14
C ARG A 44 -6.25 4.28 -4.82
N GLY A 45 -6.44 5.00 -3.71
CA GLY A 45 -6.63 4.41 -2.37
C GLY A 45 -7.90 3.57 -2.26
N GLU A 46 -8.27 2.90 -3.35
CA GLU A 46 -9.39 2.00 -3.48
C GLU A 46 -8.86 0.66 -2.97
N MET A 47 -9.05 0.45 -1.68
CA MET A 47 -8.83 -0.86 -1.08
C MET A 47 -9.75 -1.85 -1.80
N ALA A 48 -9.20 -2.97 -2.24
CA ALA A 48 -10.02 -4.02 -2.82
C ALA A 48 -10.84 -4.69 -1.72
N HIS A 49 -12.09 -5.04 -2.04
CA HIS A 49 -12.93 -5.84 -1.17
C HIS A 49 -12.63 -7.33 -1.36
N GLY A 50 -12.56 -8.06 -0.26
CA GLY A 50 -12.35 -9.49 -0.24
C GLY A 50 -13.03 -10.14 0.96
N THR A 51 -12.76 -11.44 1.12
CA THR A 51 -13.26 -12.23 2.22
C THR A 51 -12.10 -12.91 2.93
N LEU A 52 -12.08 -12.81 4.24
CA LEU A 52 -11.17 -13.53 5.12
C LEU A 52 -11.86 -14.81 5.60
N LEU A 53 -11.33 -15.96 5.20
CA LEU A 53 -11.67 -17.24 5.81
C LEU A 53 -10.81 -17.44 7.06
N VAL A 54 -11.43 -17.51 8.23
CA VAL A 54 -10.74 -17.77 9.50
C VAL A 54 -10.35 -19.23 9.59
N THR A 55 -9.05 -19.52 9.70
CA THR A 55 -8.50 -20.88 9.80
C THR A 55 -7.98 -21.22 11.20
N GLY A 56 -7.79 -20.22 12.05
CA GLY A 56 -7.32 -20.40 13.42
C GLY A 56 -7.71 -19.22 14.28
N VAL A 57 -8.03 -19.52 15.54
CA VAL A 57 -8.41 -18.54 16.55
C VAL A 57 -7.76 -18.93 17.87
N SER A 58 -7.21 -17.96 18.58
CA SER A 58 -6.71 -18.20 19.94
C SER A 58 -7.83 -18.64 20.89
N PRO A 59 -7.54 -19.48 21.89
CA PRO A 59 -8.54 -19.91 22.87
C PRO A 59 -9.24 -18.72 23.54
N ARG A 60 -10.56 -18.85 23.74
CA ARG A 60 -11.35 -17.87 24.48
C ARG A 60 -10.95 -17.92 25.96
N PRO A 61 -10.57 -16.78 26.58
CA PRO A 61 -10.25 -16.74 28.00
C PRO A 61 -11.50 -16.84 28.87
N ASP A 62 -11.35 -17.34 30.09
CA ASP A 62 -12.38 -17.29 31.13
C ASP A 62 -12.34 -15.93 31.85
N ALA A 63 -12.77 -14.89 31.12
CA ALA A 63 -12.81 -13.50 31.58
C ALA A 63 -14.00 -12.78 30.94
N THR A 64 -14.34 -11.60 31.45
CA THR A 64 -15.44 -10.76 30.93
C THR A 64 -14.91 -9.53 30.20
N GLY A 65 -15.71 -9.00 29.26
CA GLY A 65 -15.42 -7.75 28.54
C GLY A 65 -14.48 -7.95 27.35
N GLU A 66 -13.73 -6.90 26.99
CA GLU A 66 -12.80 -6.92 25.87
C GLU A 66 -11.55 -7.74 26.17
N GLN A 67 -11.22 -8.66 25.28
CA GLN A 67 -10.03 -9.50 25.37
C GLN A 67 -9.32 -9.58 24.01
N PHE A 68 -8.02 -9.86 24.04
CA PHE A 68 -7.23 -9.99 22.82
C PHE A 68 -7.38 -11.36 22.19
N VAL A 69 -7.92 -11.39 20.97
CA VAL A 69 -7.94 -12.58 20.12
C VAL A 69 -6.86 -12.48 19.06
N THR A 70 -6.18 -13.59 18.79
CA THR A 70 -5.34 -13.75 17.60
C THR A 70 -6.09 -14.62 16.60
N ILE A 71 -6.29 -14.11 15.40
CA ILE A 71 -6.87 -14.85 14.29
C ILE A 71 -5.83 -15.10 13.21
N THR A 72 -5.99 -16.25 12.56
CA THR A 72 -5.26 -16.63 11.35
C THR A 72 -6.29 -16.95 10.27
N GLY A 73 -5.97 -16.63 9.02
CA GLY A 73 -6.90 -16.89 7.95
C GLY A 73 -6.31 -16.70 6.58
N VAL A 74 -7.14 -16.90 5.56
CA VAL A 74 -6.79 -16.71 4.15
C VAL A 74 -7.71 -15.66 3.56
N ILE A 75 -7.11 -14.62 2.98
CA ILE A 75 -7.83 -13.59 2.21
C ILE A 75 -7.93 -14.06 0.76
N THR A 76 -9.13 -13.95 0.21
CA THR A 76 -9.43 -14.12 -1.21
C THR A 76 -10.18 -12.90 -1.73
N GLY A 77 -9.85 -12.46 -2.94
CA GLY A 77 -10.49 -11.31 -3.58
C GLY A 77 -10.14 -11.16 -5.06
N PRO A 78 -10.61 -10.10 -5.73
CA PRO A 78 -10.45 -9.92 -7.18
C PRO A 78 -9.00 -9.85 -7.65
N THR A 79 -8.08 -9.44 -6.77
CA THR A 79 -6.66 -9.26 -7.09
C THR A 79 -5.75 -10.22 -6.34
N VAL A 80 -6.30 -11.13 -5.54
CA VAL A 80 -5.56 -12.08 -4.71
C VAL A 80 -6.30 -13.40 -4.63
N SER A 81 -5.68 -14.49 -5.09
CA SER A 81 -6.31 -15.81 -5.05
C SER A 81 -6.42 -16.35 -3.62
N GLU A 82 -5.28 -16.46 -2.94
CA GLU A 82 -5.18 -16.89 -1.55
C GLU A 82 -3.97 -16.20 -0.91
N HIS A 83 -4.19 -15.49 0.19
CA HIS A 83 -3.11 -14.86 0.96
C HIS A 83 -3.30 -15.08 2.46
N VAL A 84 -2.34 -15.74 3.09
CA VAL A 84 -2.42 -16.07 4.53
C VAL A 84 -2.13 -14.83 5.35
N VAL A 85 -2.98 -14.55 6.33
CA VAL A 85 -2.84 -13.41 7.22
C VAL A 85 -2.97 -13.80 8.69
N TYR A 86 -2.36 -12.97 9.53
CA TYR A 86 -2.35 -13.08 10.98
C TYR A 86 -2.72 -11.72 11.57
N ARG A 87 -3.63 -11.69 12.53
CA ARG A 87 -4.00 -10.43 13.21
C ARG A 87 -4.38 -10.67 14.66
N ARG A 88 -3.93 -9.76 15.52
CA ARG A 88 -4.38 -9.66 16.91
C ARG A 88 -5.28 -8.44 17.07
N MET A 89 -6.42 -8.58 17.74
CA MET A 89 -7.35 -7.47 18.00
C MET A 89 -8.08 -7.67 19.34
N ALA A 90 -8.63 -6.59 19.88
CA ALA A 90 -9.53 -6.66 21.02
C ALA A 90 -10.95 -6.94 20.51
N VAL A 91 -11.63 -7.92 21.12
CA VAL A 91 -13.02 -8.29 20.85
C VAL A 91 -13.71 -8.56 22.18
N ASP A 92 -15.01 -8.28 22.27
CA ASP A 92 -15.78 -8.73 23.43
C ASP A 92 -15.80 -10.25 23.50
N VAL A 93 -15.64 -10.80 24.71
CA VAL A 93 -15.59 -12.25 24.92
C VAL A 93 -16.88 -12.96 24.46
N ASN A 94 -18.02 -12.28 24.43
CA ASN A 94 -19.28 -12.82 23.92
C ASN A 94 -19.35 -12.88 22.38
N GLU A 95 -18.51 -12.12 21.69
CA GLU A 95 -18.42 -12.06 20.23
C GLU A 95 -17.15 -12.76 19.70
N TRP A 96 -16.61 -13.71 20.47
CA TRP A 96 -15.38 -14.40 20.12
C TRP A 96 -15.49 -15.06 18.73
N PRO A 97 -14.54 -14.80 17.81
CA PRO A 97 -14.63 -15.32 16.46
C PRO A 97 -14.45 -16.84 16.44
N THR A 98 -15.01 -17.47 15.41
CA THR A 98 -14.99 -18.93 15.24
C THR A 98 -14.16 -19.32 14.01
N MET A 99 -13.57 -20.52 14.06
CA MET A 99 -12.92 -21.09 12.89
C MET A 99 -13.97 -21.38 11.80
N GLY A 100 -13.60 -21.16 10.54
CA GLY A 100 -14.49 -21.27 9.38
C GLY A 100 -15.36 -20.03 9.12
N ALA A 101 -15.32 -19.03 10.01
CA ALA A 101 -16.03 -17.77 9.78
C ALA A 101 -15.50 -17.06 8.52
N LEU A 102 -16.42 -16.49 7.75
CA LEU A 102 -16.13 -15.64 6.59
C LEU A 102 -16.37 -14.19 6.99
N MET A 103 -15.30 -13.39 7.01
CA MET A 103 -15.36 -11.99 7.41
C MET A 103 -15.06 -11.07 6.21
N PRO A 104 -15.89 -10.06 5.95
CA PRO A 104 -15.60 -9.11 4.88
C PRO A 104 -14.37 -8.28 5.26
N VAL A 105 -13.45 -8.13 4.32
CA VAL A 105 -12.21 -7.36 4.50
C VAL A 105 -11.97 -6.43 3.34
N VAL A 106 -11.21 -5.38 3.61
CA VAL A 106 -10.63 -4.50 2.61
C VAL A 106 -9.12 -4.64 2.66
N TYR A 107 -8.45 -4.73 1.52
CA TYR A 107 -7.00 -4.95 1.45
C TYR A 107 -6.36 -4.14 0.32
N SER A 108 -5.07 -3.85 0.46
CA SER A 108 -4.32 -3.17 -0.61
C SER A 108 -3.98 -4.15 -1.74
N PRO A 109 -4.36 -3.88 -3.00
CA PRO A 109 -4.07 -4.77 -4.12
C PRO A 109 -2.57 -5.04 -4.34
N GLY A 110 -1.72 -4.05 -4.04
CA GLY A 110 -0.27 -4.17 -4.18
C GLY A 110 0.44 -4.77 -2.96
N ASN A 111 -0.24 -4.87 -1.83
CA ASN A 111 0.29 -5.47 -0.60
C ASN A 111 -0.86 -5.99 0.29
N PRO A 112 -1.28 -7.25 0.12
CA PRO A 112 -2.39 -7.83 0.87
C PRO A 112 -2.18 -7.92 2.40
N ASP A 113 -0.96 -7.77 2.92
CA ASP A 113 -0.72 -7.67 4.36
C ASP A 113 -1.28 -6.37 4.97
N LYS A 114 -1.51 -5.35 4.13
CA LYS A 114 -2.20 -4.12 4.52
C LYS A 114 -3.70 -4.30 4.31
N TRP A 115 -4.37 -4.74 5.36
CA TRP A 115 -5.81 -5.01 5.32
C TRP A 115 -6.54 -4.61 6.61
N ALA A 116 -7.85 -4.45 6.51
CA ALA A 116 -8.76 -4.19 7.62
C ALA A 116 -10.07 -4.95 7.41
N PHE A 117 -10.85 -5.10 8.48
CA PHE A 117 -12.24 -5.51 8.32
C PHE A 117 -13.00 -4.44 7.55
N ALA A 118 -13.92 -4.88 6.71
CA ALA A 118 -14.82 -3.95 6.06
C ALA A 118 -15.73 -3.30 7.12
N PRO A 119 -16.09 -2.01 6.98
CA PRO A 119 -17.09 -1.40 7.84
C PRO A 119 -18.44 -2.12 7.69
N ASP A 120 -19.20 -2.25 8.78
CA ASP A 120 -20.55 -2.83 8.77
C ASP A 120 -21.58 -1.98 8.00
N VAL A 121 -21.22 -0.74 7.64
CA VAL A 121 -22.07 0.18 6.90
C VAL A 121 -21.88 -0.04 5.40
N PRO A 122 -22.87 -0.56 4.66
CA PRO A 122 -22.83 -0.53 3.20
C PRO A 122 -22.73 0.94 2.74
N PRO A 123 -21.91 1.26 1.72
CA PRO A 123 -21.78 2.63 1.24
C PRO A 123 -23.17 3.18 0.89
N PRO A 124 -23.50 4.43 1.26
CA PRO A 124 -24.77 5.03 0.89
C PRO A 124 -24.92 4.99 -0.64
N VAL A 125 -26.06 4.44 -1.09
CA VAL A 125 -26.46 4.34 -2.50
C VAL A 125 -26.77 5.70 -3.12
#